data_AF-A0A952EU86-F1
#
_entry.id   AF-A0A952EU86-F1
#
_cell.length_a   1.000
_cell.length_b   1.000
_cell.length_c   1.000
_cell.angle_alpha   90.00
_cell.angle_beta   90.00
_cell.angle_gamma   90.00
#
_symmetry.space_group_name_H-M   'P 1'
#
loop_
_entity.id
_entity.type
_entity.pdbx_description
1 polymer ?
#
loop_
_entity_poly.entity_id
_entity_poly.type
_entity_poly.pdbx_seq_one_letter_code
_entity_poly.pdbx_strand_id
1 'polypeptide(L)' 'TGALLIDDVAEPVAPVDGCLPVAPVTPDPARLAALAAPPERRQWWIDRIKACHQLMS' A
#
# COMPACT_ATOMS: atom_id res chain seq x y z
N THR A 1 11.93 -2.83 4.13
CA THR A 1 11.52 -1.42 3.96
C THR A 1 10.26 -1.07 4.73
N GLY A 2 9.28 -1.97 4.87
CA GLY A 2 8.04 -1.68 5.61
C GLY A 2 8.24 -1.11 7.02
N ALA A 3 9.23 -1.60 7.77
CA ALA A 3 9.58 -1.10 9.11
C ALA A 3 10.09 0.36 9.16
N LEU A 4 10.26 1.04 8.01
CA LEU A 4 10.63 2.46 7.94
C LEU A 4 9.40 3.39 7.90
N LEU A 5 8.20 2.82 7.75
CA LEU A 5 6.94 3.57 7.75
C LEU A 5 6.40 3.64 9.19
N ILE A 6 5.73 4.74 9.52
CA ILE A 6 5.12 4.94 10.85
C ILE A 6 3.91 4.00 11.02
N ASP A 7 3.10 3.85 9.98
CA ASP A 7 1.90 3.02 9.96
C ASP A 7 1.80 2.21 8.66
N ASP A 8 1.07 1.09 8.72
CA ASP A 8 0.75 0.22 7.59
C ASP A 8 -0.78 0.05 7.48
N VAL A 9 -1.24 -0.18 6.25
CA VAL A 9 -2.64 -0.48 5.92
C VAL A 9 -3.01 -1.93 6.21
N ALA A 10 -2.04 -2.80 6.47
CA ALA A 10 -2.21 -4.18 6.93
C ALA A 10 -1.54 -4.41 8.28
N GLU A 11 -1.82 -5.56 8.91
CA GLU A 11 -1.07 -5.98 10.09
C GLU A 11 0.41 -6.22 9.72
N PRO A 12 1.38 -5.62 10.43
CA PRO A 12 2.80 -5.78 10.14
C PRO A 12 3.24 -7.25 10.25
N VAL A 13 3.93 -7.73 9.22
CA VAL A 13 4.53 -9.06 9.23
C VAL A 13 6.00 -8.95 9.62
N ALA A 14 6.34 -9.50 10.79
CA ALA A 14 7.73 -9.57 11.24
C ALA A 14 8.52 -10.57 10.38
N PRO A 15 9.75 -10.25 9.96
CA PRO A 15 10.64 -11.24 9.38
C PRO A 15 10.93 -12.37 10.38
N VAL A 16 10.97 -13.61 9.89
CA VAL A 16 11.38 -14.80 10.63
C VAL A 16 12.70 -15.26 10.01
N ASP A 17 13.74 -15.35 10.84
CA ASP A 17 15.11 -15.68 10.40
C ASP A 17 15.63 -14.83 9.23
N GLY A 18 15.23 -13.54 9.23
CA GLY A 18 15.61 -12.58 8.17
C GLY A 18 14.78 -12.69 6.89
N CYS A 19 13.77 -13.55 6.83
CA CYS A 19 12.89 -13.74 5.68
C CYS A 19 11.45 -13.32 5.98
N LEU A 20 10.75 -12.77 4.99
CA LEU A 20 9.31 -12.56 5.06
C LEU A 20 8.57 -13.79 4.51
N PRO A 21 7.45 -14.19 5.13
CA PRO A 21 6.64 -15.29 4.62
C PRO A 21 6.00 -14.91 3.28
N VAL A 22 5.88 -15.89 2.37
CA VAL A 22 5.19 -15.72 1.09
C VAL A 22 3.71 -15.99 1.30
N ALA A 23 2.93 -14.92 1.48
CA ALA A 23 1.49 -15.00 1.65
C ALA A 23 0.80 -13.78 1.03
N PRO A 24 -0.45 -13.92 0.55
CA PRO A 24 -1.26 -12.76 0.20
C PRO A 24 -1.54 -11.93 1.46
N VAL A 25 -1.57 -10.60 1.29
CA VAL A 25 -1.93 -9.66 2.34
C VAL A 25 -3.17 -8.89 1.90
N THR A 26 -4.20 -8.89 2.75
CA THR A 26 -5.41 -8.08 2.55
C THR A 26 -5.32 -6.85 3.44
N PRO A 27 -5.41 -5.63 2.89
CA PRO A 27 -5.47 -4.42 3.71
C PRO A 27 -6.67 -4.42 4.65
N ASP A 28 -6.47 -3.91 5.86
CA ASP A 28 -7.55 -3.68 6.83
C ASP A 28 -8.37 -2.44 6.41
N PRO A 29 -9.69 -2.56 6.19
CA PRO A 29 -10.55 -1.43 5.82
C PRO A 29 -10.51 -0.26 6.80
N ALA A 30 -10.37 -0.52 8.11
CA ALA A 30 -10.33 0.53 9.12
C ALA A 30 -9.01 1.31 9.06
N ARG A 31 -7.88 0.61 8.90
CA ARG A 31 -6.56 1.24 8.71
C ARG A 31 -6.49 2.01 7.40
N LEU A 32 -7.07 1.47 6.32
CA LEU A 32 -7.21 2.17 5.04
C LEU A 32 -7.99 3.48 5.18
N ALA A 33 -9.09 3.48 5.94
CA ALA A 33 -9.87 4.69 6.16
C ALA A 33 -9.10 5.71 7.02
N ALA A 34 -8.41 5.26 8.07
CA ALA A 34 -7.62 6.11 8.96
C ALA A 34 -6.43 6.78 8.23
N LEU A 35 -5.79 6.06 7.30
CA LEU A 35 -4.63 6.51 6.54
C LEU A 35 -5.00 7.11 5.17
N ALA A 36 -6.28 7.41 4.95
CA ALA A 36 -6.75 7.91 3.66
C ALA A 36 -6.08 9.25 3.31
N ALA A 37 -5.50 9.30 2.10
CA ALA A 37 -5.01 10.56 1.55
C ALA A 37 -6.18 11.52 1.24
N PRO A 38 -5.94 12.84 1.24
CA PRO A 38 -6.93 13.81 0.78
C PRO A 38 -7.47 13.48 -0.62
N PRO A 39 -8.75 13.79 -0.92
CA PRO A 39 -9.39 13.40 -2.17
C PRO A 39 -8.63 13.84 -3.44
N GLU A 40 -8.08 15.06 -3.44
CA GLU A 40 -7.29 15.58 -4.57
C GLU A 40 -6.01 14.77 -4.80
N ARG A 41 -5.37 14.30 -3.72
CA ARG A 41 -4.17 13.45 -3.82
C ARG A 41 -4.52 12.06 -4.32
N ARG A 42 -5.64 11.49 -3.86
CA ARG A 42 -6.16 10.22 -4.39
C ARG A 42 -6.44 10.32 -5.88
N GLN A 43 -7.11 11.39 -6.32
CA GLN A 43 -7.45 11.59 -7.73
C GLN A 43 -6.19 11.72 -8.60
N TRP A 44 -5.20 12.49 -8.14
CA TRP A 44 -3.91 12.61 -8.81
C TRP A 44 -3.22 11.24 -9.04
N TRP A 45 -3.23 10.37 -8.02
CA TRP A 45 -2.66 9.02 -8.16
C TRP A 45 -3.43 8.16 -9.17
N ILE A 46 -4.76 8.23 -9.17
CA ILE A 46 -5.61 7.51 -10.14
C ILE A 46 -5.27 7.95 -11.57
N ASP A 47 -5.17 9.25 -11.83
CA ASP A 47 -4.89 9.76 -13.17
C ASP A 47 -3.47 9.42 -13.62
N ARG A 48 -2.51 9.42 -12.69
CA ARG A 48 -1.15 8.94 -12.95
C ARG A 48 -1.13 7.45 -13.31
N ILE A 49 -1.85 6.60 -12.59
CA ILE A 49 -1.95 5.17 -12.90
C ILE A 49 -2.52 4.97 -14.30
N LYS A 50 -3.59 5.70 -14.67
CA LYS A 50 -4.16 5.63 -16.03
C LYS A 50 -3.12 5.98 -17.09
N ALA A 51 -2.35 7.06 -16.89
CA ALA A 51 -1.32 7.47 -17.83
C ALA A 51 -0.21 6.42 -17.98
N CYS A 52 0.25 5.82 -16.87
CA CYS A 52 1.28 4.77 -16.91
C CYS A 52 0.75 3.46 -17.52
N HIS A 53 -0.49 3.07 -17.21
CA HIS A 53 -1.09 1.84 -17.71
C HIS A 53 -1.21 1.84 -19.24
N GLN A 54 -1.44 2.99 -19.86
CA GLN A 54 -1.47 3.11 -21.33
C GLN A 54 -0.11 2.82 -22.00
N LEU A 55 0.99 2.80 -21.24
CA LEU A 55 2.34 2.51 -21.74
C LEU A 55 2.71 1.02 -21.61
N MET A 56 1.91 0.24 -20.87
CA MET A 56 2.14 -1.18 -20.67
C MET A 56 1.53 -1.95 -21.85
N SER A 57 2.41 -2.44 -22.73
CA SER A 57 2.08 -3.25 -23.92
C SER A 57 2.01 -4.73 -23.57
#